data_AF-T0DKS9-F1
#
_entry.id   AF-T0DKS9-F1
#
_cell.length_a   1.000
_cell.length_b   1.000
_cell.length_c   1.000
_cell.angle_alpha   90.00
_cell.angle_beta   90.00
_cell.angle_gamma   90.00
#
_symmetry.space_group_name_H-M   'P 1'
#
loop_
_entity.id
_entity.type
_entity.pdbx_description
1 polymer ?
#
loop_
_entity_poly.entity_id
_entity_poly.type
_entity_poly.pdbx_seq_one_letter_code
_entity_poly.pdbx_strand_id
1 'polypeptide(L)'
;MNMNGVEKEESLGASAKPVPPKKRGRKPKHTKTEFQINPDQTKFFVDLSKDKESLSKVFDLLVATNKKDYGKEITFKDLALFGIDKISSKDIEKVQEGSLSKRELLERAWEEFNKKNKQSLSFDDFLLKKVGIN
;
A
#
# COMPACT_ATOMS: atom_id res chain seq x y z
N MET A 1 7.08 26.46 34.57
CA MET A 1 7.68 26.21 33.24
C MET A 1 6.96 25.01 32.64
N ASN A 2 6.12 25.25 31.64
CA ASN A 2 5.43 24.20 30.90
C ASN A 2 6.39 23.60 29.87
N MET A 3 6.49 22.27 29.83
CA MET A 3 6.79 21.55 28.58
C MET A 3 5.87 20.33 28.53
N ASN A 4 4.73 20.54 27.88
CA ASN A 4 3.85 19.48 27.39
C ASN A 4 4.51 18.78 26.21
N GLY A 5 4.05 17.54 26.00
CA GLY A 5 4.67 16.52 25.17
C GLY A 5 4.84 16.86 23.69
N VAL A 6 5.65 16.03 23.06
CA VAL A 6 5.35 15.51 21.73
C VAL A 6 5.58 14.00 21.80
N GLU A 7 4.49 13.27 21.93
CA GLU A 7 4.41 11.85 21.66
C GLU A 7 4.89 11.63 20.22
N LYS A 8 6.00 10.89 20.07
CA LYS A 8 6.39 10.35 18.77
C LYS A 8 5.46 9.17 18.47
N GLU A 9 4.34 9.45 17.84
CA GLU A 9 3.65 8.45 17.03
C GLU A 9 4.49 8.16 15.78
N GLU A 10 5.53 7.33 15.93
CA GLU A 10 6.16 6.67 14.80
C GLU A 10 5.22 5.57 14.31
N SER A 11 4.24 5.96 13.49
CA SER A 11 3.54 5.05 12.58
C SER A 11 4.46 4.66 11.42
N LEU A 12 5.54 3.96 11.74
CA LEU A 12 6.44 3.36 10.76
C LEU A 12 5.78 2.08 10.25
N GLY A 13 4.92 2.23 9.24
CA GLY A 13 4.48 1.11 8.42
C GLY A 13 5.70 0.37 7.87
N ALA A 14 5.71 -0.96 8.04
CA ALA A 14 6.77 -1.88 7.66
C ALA A 14 6.98 -1.96 6.13
N SER A 15 7.53 -0.90 5.53
CA SER A 15 8.07 -0.94 4.18
C SER A 15 9.48 -1.53 4.18
N ALA A 16 9.83 -2.22 3.09
CA ALA A 16 11.23 -2.51 2.80
C ALA A 16 12.03 -1.20 2.95
N LYS A 17 13.10 -1.22 3.75
CA LYS A 17 13.85 0.01 4.03
C LYS A 17 14.40 0.51 2.70
N PRO A 18 13.99 1.71 2.23
CA PRO A 18 14.59 2.28 1.04
C PRO A 18 16.08 2.50 1.32
N VAL A 19 16.93 2.25 0.33
CA VAL A 19 18.38 2.51 0.47
C VAL A 19 18.58 3.93 0.98
N PRO A 20 19.30 4.15 2.09
CA PRO A 20 19.46 5.48 2.66
C PRO A 20 20.07 6.41 1.60
N PRO A 21 19.46 7.57 1.33
CA PRO A 21 19.95 8.45 0.29
C PRO A 21 21.36 8.93 0.66
N LYS A 22 22.35 8.63 -0.20
CA LYS A 22 23.69 9.22 -0.08
C LYS A 22 23.53 10.75 -0.07
N LYS A 23 24.00 11.42 1.00
CA LYS A 23 24.02 12.89 1.09
C LYS A 23 24.89 13.47 -0.03
N ARG A 24 24.28 13.85 -1.15
CA ARG A 24 24.94 14.59 -2.23
C ARG A 24 23.98 15.63 -2.81
N GLY A 25 24.39 16.90 -2.68
CA GLY A 25 23.94 18.04 -3.47
C GLY A 25 22.44 18.36 -3.53
N ARG A 26 22.12 19.51 -4.12
CA ARG A 26 20.75 19.95 -4.40
C ARG A 26 20.18 19.07 -5.53
N LYS A 27 19.18 18.24 -5.22
CA LYS A 27 18.50 17.42 -6.23
C LYS A 27 17.74 18.30 -7.24
N PRO A 28 17.80 18.00 -8.56
CA PRO A 28 16.97 18.66 -9.56
C PRO A 28 15.47 18.39 -9.30
N LYS A 29 14.64 19.44 -9.43
CA LYS A 29 13.17 19.30 -9.43
C LYS A 29 12.77 18.36 -10.59
N HIS A 30 11.92 17.37 -10.31
CA HIS A 30 11.37 16.35 -11.24
C HIS A 30 12.13 15.02 -11.43
N THR A 31 13.15 14.69 -10.64
CA THR A 31 13.72 13.32 -10.69
C THR A 31 12.88 12.39 -9.81
N LYS A 32 12.03 11.53 -10.39
CA LYS A 32 11.41 10.41 -9.66
C LYS A 32 12.53 9.45 -9.23
N THR A 33 12.86 9.44 -7.94
CA THR A 33 13.79 8.45 -7.39
C THR A 33 13.19 7.07 -7.58
N GLU A 34 13.91 6.19 -8.27
CA GLU A 34 13.54 4.79 -8.39
C GLU A 34 13.40 4.16 -6.99
N PHE A 35 12.37 3.33 -6.81
CA PHE A 35 12.18 2.59 -5.57
C PHE A 35 13.27 1.52 -5.47
N GLN A 36 14.25 1.73 -4.58
CA GLN A 36 15.35 0.81 -4.36
C GLN A 36 15.17 0.06 -3.03
N ILE A 37 15.13 -1.26 -3.12
CA ILE A 37 15.05 -2.16 -1.97
C ILE A 37 16.47 -2.38 -1.43
N ASN A 38 16.63 -2.41 -0.10
CA ASN A 38 17.86 -2.88 0.51
C ASN A 38 17.96 -4.43 0.38
N PRO A 39 18.88 -4.98 -0.42
CA PRO A 39 19.00 -6.42 -0.62
C PRO A 39 19.43 -7.16 0.67
N ASP A 40 20.04 -6.46 1.63
CA ASP A 40 20.49 -7.05 2.89
C ASP A 40 19.36 -7.22 3.91
N GLN A 41 18.13 -6.75 3.61
CA GLN A 41 16.99 -6.88 4.49
C GLN A 41 16.47 -8.33 4.48
N THR A 42 16.69 -9.03 5.59
CA THR A 42 16.26 -10.43 5.77
C THR A 42 15.00 -10.61 6.61
N LYS A 43 14.56 -9.56 7.31
CA LYS A 43 13.40 -9.60 8.22
C LYS A 43 12.28 -8.70 7.71
N PHE A 44 11.07 -9.26 7.67
CA PHE A 44 9.82 -8.56 7.38
C PHE A 44 8.84 -8.86 8.52
N PHE A 45 8.20 -7.82 9.03
CA PHE A 45 7.19 -7.93 10.09
C PHE A 45 5.92 -7.25 9.60
N VAL A 46 4.78 -7.84 9.91
CA VAL A 46 3.46 -7.27 9.63
C VAL A 46 2.82 -6.96 10.97
N ASP A 47 2.57 -5.67 11.22
CA ASP A 47 1.86 -5.24 12.43
C ASP A 47 0.37 -5.11 12.13
N LEU A 48 -0.42 -5.96 12.76
CA LEU A 48 -1.89 -5.99 12.65
C LEU A 48 -2.57 -5.48 13.93
N SER A 49 -1.83 -4.88 14.87
CA SER A 49 -2.37 -4.41 16.15
C SER A 49 -3.51 -3.39 15.99
N LYS A 50 -3.46 -2.58 14.93
CA LYS A 50 -4.49 -1.57 14.60
C LYS A 50 -5.55 -2.07 13.62
N ASP A 51 -5.39 -3.25 13.03
CA ASP A 51 -6.31 -3.83 12.05
C ASP A 51 -6.86 -5.18 12.53
N LYS A 52 -7.89 -5.10 13.37
CA LYS A 52 -8.52 -6.27 13.99
C LYS A 52 -9.22 -7.18 12.98
N GLU A 53 -9.74 -6.61 11.89
CA GLU A 53 -10.43 -7.39 10.86
C GLU A 53 -9.45 -8.28 10.09
N SER A 54 -8.33 -7.70 9.66
CA SER A 54 -7.26 -8.48 9.00
C SER A 54 -6.63 -9.48 9.96
N LEU A 55 -6.45 -9.13 11.23
CA LEU A 55 -5.96 -10.05 12.26
C LEU A 55 -6.87 -11.27 12.42
N SER A 56 -8.19 -11.07 12.49
CA SER A 56 -9.16 -12.17 12.58
C SER A 56 -9.05 -13.11 11.39
N LYS A 57 -8.96 -12.58 10.17
CA LYS A 57 -8.80 -13.38 8.95
C LYS A 57 -7.53 -14.23 8.97
N VAL A 58 -6.43 -13.68 9.50
CA VAL A 58 -5.18 -14.43 9.66
C VAL A 58 -5.37 -15.60 10.63
N PHE A 59 -6.02 -15.38 11.77
CA PHE A 59 -6.28 -16.46 12.74
C PHE A 59 -7.20 -17.54 12.17
N ASP A 60 -8.28 -17.16 11.49
CA ASP A 60 -9.21 -18.11 10.88
C ASP A 60 -8.51 -18.99 9.83
N LEU A 61 -7.65 -18.39 9.00
CA LEU A 61 -6.83 -19.11 8.02
C LEU A 61 -5.84 -20.06 8.68
N LEU A 62 -5.16 -19.65 9.75
CA LEU A 62 -4.23 -20.51 10.48
C LEU A 62 -4.94 -21.70 11.11
N VAL A 63 -6.10 -21.49 11.71
CA VAL A 63 -6.93 -22.57 12.27
C VAL A 63 -7.37 -23.51 11.15
N ALA A 64 -7.87 -22.99 10.03
CA ALA A 64 -8.33 -23.80 8.92
C ALA A 64 -7.21 -24.64 8.29
N THR A 65 -6.04 -24.04 8.06
CA THR A 65 -4.92 -24.70 7.40
C THR A 65 -4.22 -25.74 8.27
N ASN A 66 -4.29 -25.60 9.60
CA ASN A 66 -3.76 -26.58 10.54
C ASN A 66 -4.73 -27.71 10.91
N LYS A 67 -5.96 -27.74 10.38
CA LYS A 67 -6.86 -28.90 10.49
C LYS A 67 -6.39 -30.03 9.58
N LYS A 68 -5.35 -30.75 9.98
CA LYS A 68 -4.74 -31.87 9.24
C LYS A 68 -4.21 -32.95 10.18
N ASP A 69 -4.17 -34.18 9.68
CA ASP A 69 -3.79 -35.34 10.48
C ASP A 69 -2.27 -35.56 10.57
N TYR A 70 -1.50 -35.01 9.63
CA TYR A 70 -0.06 -35.22 9.51
C TYR A 70 0.72 -33.97 9.10
N GLY A 71 2.02 -33.97 9.40
CA GLY A 71 2.97 -32.92 9.02
C GLY A 71 3.24 -31.89 10.12
N LYS A 72 4.10 -30.92 9.81
CA LYS A 72 4.45 -29.83 10.74
C LYS A 72 3.36 -28.77 10.82
N GLU A 73 3.26 -28.07 11.93
CA GLU A 73 2.38 -26.91 12.07
C GLU A 73 2.68 -25.85 11.00
N ILE A 74 1.62 -25.36 10.35
CA ILE A 74 1.68 -24.27 9.38
C ILE A 74 1.69 -22.96 10.15
N THR A 75 2.73 -22.18 9.93
CA THR A 75 2.91 -20.88 10.55
C THR A 75 2.45 -19.76 9.61
N PHE A 76 2.33 -18.54 10.13
CA PHE A 76 2.05 -17.36 9.28
C PHE A 76 3.10 -17.16 8.19
N LYS A 77 4.36 -17.54 8.44
CA LYS A 77 5.44 -17.48 7.44
C LYS A 77 5.10 -18.34 6.23
N ASP A 78 4.60 -19.55 6.45
CA ASP A 78 4.26 -20.49 5.37
C ASP A 78 3.09 -19.96 4.54
N LEU A 79 2.06 -19.41 5.20
CA LEU A 79 0.94 -18.76 4.53
C LEU A 79 1.39 -17.52 3.72
N ALA A 80 2.27 -16.69 4.28
CA ALA A 80 2.76 -15.50 3.62
C ALA A 80 3.59 -15.84 2.37
N LEU A 81 4.49 -16.83 2.47
CA LEU A 81 5.28 -17.30 1.33
C LEU A 81 4.38 -17.90 0.25
N PHE A 82 3.42 -18.74 0.63
CA PHE A 82 2.44 -19.29 -0.31
C PHE A 82 1.62 -18.19 -1.00
N GLY A 83 1.21 -17.16 -0.26
CA GLY A 83 0.46 -16.03 -0.79
C GLY A 83 1.28 -15.23 -1.80
N ILE A 84 2.54 -14.93 -1.49
CA ILE A 84 3.46 -14.21 -2.38
C ILE A 84 3.61 -14.93 -3.73
N ASP A 85 3.77 -16.26 -3.71
CA ASP A 85 3.91 -17.07 -4.93
C ASP A 85 2.66 -17.05 -5.83
N LYS A 86 1.49 -16.68 -5.27
CA LYS A 86 0.22 -16.61 -6.00
C LYS A 86 -0.14 -15.23 -6.52
N ILE A 87 0.62 -14.19 -6.14
CA ILE A 87 0.36 -12.82 -6.60
C ILE A 87 0.59 -12.75 -8.12
N SER A 88 -0.47 -12.50 -8.88
CA SER A 88 -0.40 -12.30 -10.32
C SER A 88 -0.21 -10.82 -10.68
N SER A 89 0.14 -10.52 -11.94
CA SER A 89 0.24 -9.13 -12.43
C SER A 89 -1.05 -8.32 -12.22
N LYS A 90 -2.22 -8.96 -12.34
CA LYS A 90 -3.53 -8.31 -12.07
C LYS A 90 -3.71 -7.98 -10.60
N ASP A 91 -3.16 -8.80 -9.70
CA ASP A 91 -3.24 -8.54 -8.28
C ASP A 91 -2.28 -7.43 -7.87
N ILE A 92 -1.12 -7.31 -8.54
CA ILE A 92 -0.22 -6.16 -8.38
C ILE A 92 -0.94 -4.86 -8.73
N GLU A 93 -1.66 -4.82 -9.86
CA GLU A 93 -2.46 -3.64 -10.25
C GLU A 93 -3.48 -3.28 -9.17
N LYS A 94 -4.20 -4.27 -8.63
CA LYS A 94 -5.15 -4.05 -7.52
C LYS A 94 -4.47 -3.54 -6.25
N VAL A 95 -3.30 -4.07 -5.89
CA VAL A 95 -2.53 -3.60 -4.73
C VAL A 95 -2.11 -2.15 -4.93
N GLN A 96 -1.68 -1.79 -6.14
CA GLN A 96 -1.35 -0.41 -6.50
C GLN A 96 -2.58 0.50 -6.43
N GLU A 97 -3.72 0.06 -6.96
CA GLU A 97 -4.99 0.81 -6.89
C GLU A 97 -5.47 0.99 -5.45
N GLY A 98 -5.36 -0.05 -4.62
CA GLY A 98 -5.71 0.01 -3.20
C GLY A 98 -4.81 0.94 -2.38
N SER A 99 -3.62 1.26 -2.87
CA SER A 99 -2.73 2.24 -2.23
C SER A 99 -3.13 3.69 -2.52
N LEU A 100 -4.00 3.94 -3.50
CA LEU A 100 -4.44 5.28 -3.88
C LEU A 100 -5.51 5.80 -2.91
N SER A 101 -5.37 7.07 -2.53
CA SER A 101 -6.42 7.78 -1.80
C SER A 101 -7.65 7.99 -2.68
N LYS A 102 -8.81 8.22 -2.04
CA LYS A 102 -10.06 8.54 -2.75
C LYS A 102 -9.92 9.70 -3.72
N ARG A 103 -9.10 10.70 -3.38
CA ARG A 103 -8.81 11.87 -4.23
C ARG A 103 -7.98 11.48 -5.46
N GLU A 104 -6.91 10.71 -5.27
CA GLU A 104 -6.05 10.27 -6.38
C GLU A 104 -6.78 9.33 -7.34
N LEU A 105 -7.66 8.48 -6.83
CA LEU A 105 -8.57 7.67 -7.67
C LEU A 105 -9.47 8.57 -8.54
N LEU A 106 -9.96 9.67 -7.97
CA LEU A 106 -10.84 10.61 -8.65
C LEU A 106 -10.09 11.46 -9.69
N GLU A 107 -8.87 11.93 -9.36
CA GLU A 107 -7.97 12.64 -10.27
C GLU A 107 -7.57 11.75 -11.46
N ARG A 108 -7.21 10.47 -11.19
CA ARG A 108 -6.95 9.51 -12.27
C ARG A 108 -8.15 9.29 -13.18
N ALA A 109 -9.35 9.12 -12.60
CA ALA A 109 -10.58 8.96 -13.37
C ALA A 109 -10.91 10.20 -14.23
N TRP A 110 -10.63 11.40 -13.70
CA TRP A 110 -10.75 12.67 -14.43
C TRP A 110 -9.78 12.76 -15.61
N GLU A 111 -8.50 12.47 -15.38
CA GLU A 111 -7.47 12.47 -16.43
C GLU A 111 -7.78 11.45 -17.53
N GLU A 112 -8.18 10.23 -17.14
CA GLU A 112 -8.58 9.18 -18.08
C GLU A 112 -9.83 9.58 -18.89
N PHE A 113 -10.82 10.22 -18.25
CA PHE A 113 -12.01 10.73 -18.93
C PHE A 113 -11.66 11.80 -19.97
N ASN A 114 -10.85 12.79 -19.58
CA ASN A 114 -10.39 13.85 -20.47
C ASN A 114 -9.61 13.29 -21.65
N LYS A 115 -8.70 12.34 -21.40
CA LYS A 115 -7.91 11.68 -22.43
C LYS A 115 -8.77 10.85 -23.39
N LYS A 116 -9.74 10.08 -22.88
CA LYS A 116 -10.62 9.22 -23.68
C LYS A 116 -11.59 10.02 -24.55
N ASN A 117 -12.15 11.09 -23.99
CA ASN A 117 -13.14 11.93 -24.69
C ASN A 117 -12.51 13.09 -25.46
N LYS A 118 -11.17 13.22 -25.41
CA LYS A 118 -10.42 14.37 -25.96
C LYS A 118 -10.99 15.71 -25.47
N GLN A 119 -11.39 15.75 -24.20
CA GLN A 119 -11.93 16.93 -23.54
C GLN A 119 -10.88 17.50 -22.58
N SER A 120 -10.97 18.80 -22.30
CA SER A 120 -10.16 19.49 -21.30
C SER A 120 -11.07 20.07 -20.21
N LEU A 121 -11.94 19.23 -19.64
CA LEU A 121 -12.79 19.65 -18.52
C LEU A 121 -11.91 19.93 -17.31
N SER A 122 -12.26 20.96 -16.54
CA SER A 122 -11.67 21.15 -15.22
C SER A 122 -12.09 20.01 -14.28
N PHE A 123 -11.38 19.84 -13.17
CA PHE A 123 -11.72 18.83 -12.18
C PHE A 123 -13.13 19.06 -11.62
N ASP A 124 -13.49 20.32 -11.35
CA ASP A 124 -14.80 20.69 -10.82
C ASP A 124 -15.92 20.42 -11.83
N ASP A 125 -15.71 20.74 -13.12
CA ASP A 125 -16.69 20.44 -14.17
C ASP A 125 -16.90 18.93 -14.36
N PHE A 126 -15.83 18.15 -14.22
CA PHE A 126 -15.92 16.70 -14.24
C PHE A 126 -16.73 16.14 -13.07
N LEU A 127 -16.58 16.72 -11.88
CA LEU A 127 -17.39 16.35 -10.72
C LEU A 127 -18.86 16.72 -10.91
N LEU A 128 -19.17 17.95 -11.32
CA LEU A 128 -20.53 18.40 -11.59
C LEU A 128 -21.23 17.49 -12.61
N LYS A 129 -20.52 17.18 -13.71
CA LYS A 129 -21.00 16.27 -14.76
C LYS A 129 -21.24 14.85 -14.26
N LYS A 130 -20.40 14.34 -13.36
CA LYS A 130 -20.52 12.97 -12.81
C LYS A 130 -21.63 12.87 -11.75
N VAL A 131 -21.85 13.93 -10.98
CA VAL A 131 -22.93 14.02 -9.98
C VAL A 131 -24.27 14.36 -10.64
N GLY A 132 -24.27 14.78 -11.91
CA GLY A 132 -25.48 15.09 -12.68
C GLY A 132 -26.11 16.43 -12.30
N ILE A 133 -25.32 17.32 -11.70
CA ILE A 133 -25.74 18.68 -11.36
C ILE A 133 -25.35 19.56 -12.54
N ASN A 134 -26.35 20.03 -13.30
CA ASN A 134 -26.21 21.01 -14.37
C ASN A 134 -26.27 22.43 -13.83
#